data_AF-A0A7U3YKZ1-F1
#
_entry.id   AF-A0A7U3YKZ1-F1
#
_cell.length_a   1.000
_cell.length_b   1.000
_cell.length_c   1.000
_cell.angle_alpha   90.00
_cell.angle_beta   90.00
_cell.angle_gamma   90.00
#
_symmetry.space_group_name_H-M   'P 1'
#
loop_
_entity.id
_entity.type
_entity.pdbx_description
1 polymer ?
#
loop_
_entity_poly.entity_id
_entity_poly.type
_entity_poly.pdbx_seq_one_letter_code
_entity_poly.pdbx_strand_id
1 'polypeptide(L)'
;MAQLPIMEKGRSLGCQAEWPLFYMNDFSRLGLLVPDLEQTLRALKARGYLVHENEQGCLLEVDSRDHLNGAFAALAEQQVAYELADLISCVYQG
;
A
#
# COMPACT_ATOMS: atom_id res chain seq x y z
N MET A 1 -10.98 11.84 1.50
CA MET A 1 -10.05 11.11 0.63
C MET A 1 -9.24 10.21 1.55
N ALA A 2 -9.28 8.90 1.32
CA ALA A 2 -8.55 7.92 2.12
C ALA A 2 -7.22 7.61 1.43
N GLN A 3 -6.24 7.10 2.19
CA GLN A 3 -4.93 6.72 1.66
C GLN A 3 -4.69 5.25 1.92
N LEU A 4 -4.41 4.49 0.85
CA LEU A 4 -4.04 3.09 0.93
C LEU A 4 -2.51 2.95 0.78
N PRO A 5 -1.79 2.55 1.83
CA PRO A 5 -0.35 2.30 1.74
C PRO A 5 -0.05 1.11 0.84
N ILE A 6 1.01 1.23 0.03
CA ILE A 6 1.55 0.19 -0.83
C ILE A 6 2.94 -0.18 -0.32
N MET A 7 3.19 -1.47 -0.13
CA MET A 7 4.42 -2.02 0.42
C MET A 7 4.97 -3.15 -0.45
N GLU A 8 6.29 -3.20 -0.58
CA GLU A 8 6.97 -4.32 -1.23
C GLU A 8 7.13 -5.51 -0.27
N LYS A 9 6.78 -6.71 -0.73
CA LYS A 9 6.88 -7.94 0.06
C LYS A 9 8.35 -8.29 0.32
N GLY A 10 8.68 -8.58 1.57
CA GLY A 10 10.04 -8.98 1.97
C GLY A 10 11.02 -7.83 2.13
N ARG A 11 10.60 -6.58 1.88
CA ARG A 11 11.40 -5.41 2.23
C ARG A 11 11.05 -4.97 3.65
N SER A 12 12.01 -5.10 4.57
CA SER A 12 11.91 -4.46 5.88
C SER A 12 11.80 -2.96 5.64
N LEU A 13 10.69 -2.36 6.05
CA LEU A 13 10.52 -0.94 5.94
C LEU A 13 11.63 -0.24 6.75
N GLY A 14 12.38 0.67 6.11
CA GLY A 14 12.93 1.87 6.76
C GLY A 14 11.81 2.87 7.14
N CYS A 15 10.65 2.31 7.47
CA CYS A 15 9.35 2.85 7.78
C CYS A 15 9.32 3.65 9.06
N GLN A 16 9.99 4.81 9.13
CA GLN A 16 9.62 5.83 10.12
C GLN A 16 8.27 6.48 9.77
N ALA A 17 7.25 5.69 9.42
CA ALA A 17 5.93 6.13 9.85
C ALA A 17 5.99 6.03 11.38
N GLU A 18 5.58 7.08 12.10
CA GLU A 18 5.28 6.99 13.52
C GLU A 18 4.09 6.04 13.66
N TRP A 19 4.34 4.75 13.45
CA TRP A 19 3.43 3.69 13.78
C TRP A 19 3.27 3.78 15.29
N PRO A 20 2.04 3.89 15.81
CA PRO A 20 1.84 4.00 17.23
C PRO A 20 2.53 2.82 17.93
N LEU A 21 3.67 3.11 18.57
CA LEU A 21 4.54 2.13 19.24
C LEU A 21 3.90 1.51 20.48
N PHE A 22 2.64 1.85 20.78
CA PHE A 22 1.93 1.41 21.96
C PHE A 22 1.15 0.14 21.66
N TYR A 23 1.67 -0.97 22.18
CA TYR A 23 1.23 -2.37 22.12
C TYR A 23 -0.17 -2.64 22.71
N MET A 24 -1.09 -1.66 22.75
CA MET A 24 -2.39 -1.79 23.42
C MET A 24 -3.57 -1.19 22.64
N ASN A 25 -3.35 -0.67 21.44
CA ASN A 25 -4.44 -0.25 20.56
C ASN A 25 -4.42 -1.12 19.31
N ASP A 26 -5.58 -1.68 18.96
CA ASP A 26 -5.88 -2.40 17.71
C ASP A 26 -5.72 -1.48 16.49
N PHE A 27 -4.50 -1.02 16.23
CA PHE A 27 -4.18 -0.33 15.00
C PHE A 27 -3.88 -1.40 13.95
N SER A 28 -4.92 -1.84 13.23
CA SER A 28 -4.75 -2.49 11.94
C SER A 28 -4.68 -1.41 10.87
N ARG A 29 -3.59 -1.34 10.10
CA ARG A 29 -3.54 -0.50 8.91
C ARG A 29 -3.56 -1.39 7.68
N LEU A 30 -4.73 -1.50 7.09
CA LEU A 30 -4.89 -2.21 5.82
C LEU A 30 -4.06 -1.51 4.74
N GLY A 31 -3.30 -2.31 4.00
CA GLY A 31 -2.51 -1.85 2.87
C GLY A 31 -2.37 -2.91 1.80
N LEU A 32 -1.66 -2.54 0.75
CA LEU A 32 -1.42 -3.36 -0.41
C LEU A 32 0.03 -3.87 -0.38
N LEU A 33 0.21 -5.16 -0.15
CA LEU A 33 1.49 -5.83 -0.34
C LEU A 33 1.64 -6.24 -1.80
N VAL A 34 2.77 -5.87 -2.41
CA VAL A 34 3.10 -6.16 -3.80
C VAL A 34 4.51 -6.75 -3.90
N PRO A 35 4.80 -7.63 -4.87
CA PRO A 35 6.13 -8.23 -5.00
C PRO A 35 7.16 -7.27 -5.60
N ASP A 36 6.72 -6.33 -6.44
CA ASP A 36 7.55 -5.32 -7.09
C ASP A 36 6.84 -3.96 -6.97
N LEU A 37 7.39 -3.10 -6.13
CA LEU A 37 6.81 -1.78 -5.88
C LEU A 37 6.89 -0.90 -7.12
N GLU A 38 8.01 -0.88 -7.82
CA GLU A 38 8.21 0.01 -8.97
C GLU A 38 7.23 -0.30 -10.10
N GLN A 39 7.06 -1.59 -10.42
CA GLN A 39 6.10 -2.05 -11.41
C GLN A 39 4.66 -1.65 -11.02
N THR A 40 4.32 -1.81 -9.75
CA THR A 40 3.00 -1.45 -9.20
C THR A 40 2.72 0.05 -9.36
N LEU A 41 3.67 0.91 -8.96
CA LEU A 41 3.49 2.37 -9.05
C LEU A 41 3.37 2.81 -10.52
N ARG A 42 4.16 2.23 -11.42
CA ARG A 42 4.06 2.49 -12.86
C ARG A 42 2.70 2.08 -13.41
N ALA A 43 2.17 0.93 -13.04
CA ALA A 43 0.86 0.45 -13.46
C ALA A 43 -0.28 1.39 -13.01
N LEU A 44 -0.23 1.86 -11.76
CA LEU A 44 -1.22 2.79 -11.21
C LEU A 44 -1.11 4.18 -11.85
N LYS A 45 0.09 4.75 -11.95
CA LYS A 45 0.28 6.06 -12.59
C LYS A 45 -0.11 6.07 -14.07
N ALA A 46 0.16 4.98 -14.79
CA ALA A 46 -0.23 4.83 -16.20
C ALA A 46 -1.75 4.87 -16.41
N ARG A 47 -2.54 4.59 -15.36
CA ARG A 47 -4.01 4.65 -15.37
C ARG A 47 -4.58 5.92 -14.73
N GLY A 48 -3.72 6.89 -14.39
CA GLY A 48 -4.14 8.18 -13.84
C GLY A 48 -4.43 8.17 -12.34
N TYR A 49 -4.06 7.10 -11.62
CA TYR A 49 -4.19 7.06 -10.17
C TYR A 49 -3.16 7.98 -9.52
N LEU A 50 -3.61 8.72 -8.50
CA LEU A 50 -2.75 9.57 -7.69
C LEU A 50 -2.01 8.73 -6.66
N VAL A 51 -0.69 8.66 -6.84
CA VAL A 51 0.21 7.93 -5.96
C VAL A 51 1.24 8.91 -5.41
N HIS A 52 1.26 9.05 -4.09
CA HIS A 52 2.18 9.90 -3.37
C HIS A 52 3.36 9.06 -2.90
N GLU A 53 4.57 9.49 -3.24
CA GLU A 53 5.81 8.91 -2.75
C GLU A 53 6.43 9.91 -1.78
N ASN A 54 6.68 9.48 -0.55
CA ASN A 54 7.37 10.29 0.46
C ASN A 54 8.36 9.42 1.26
N GLU A 55 9.04 10.03 2.22
CA GLU A 55 10.02 9.34 3.08
C GLU A 55 9.40 8.19 3.90
N GLN A 56 8.07 8.17 4.04
CA GLN A 56 7.31 7.16 4.78
C GLN A 56 6.82 6.01 3.89
N GLY A 57 6.99 6.11 2.57
CA GLY A 57 6.61 5.07 1.60
C GLY A 57 5.69 5.58 0.50
N CYS A 58 4.93 4.65 -0.08
CA CYS A 58 4.01 4.90 -1.20
C CYS A 58 2.55 4.85 -0.72
N LEU A 59 1.78 5.87 -1.07
CA LEU A 59 0.37 6.01 -0.68
C LEU A 59 -0.48 6.21 -1.94
N LEU A 60 -1.44 5.32 -2.17
CA LEU A 60 -2.48 5.48 -3.18
C LEU A 60 -3.63 6.30 -2.60
N GLU A 61 -4.03 7.36 -3.30
CA GLU A 61 -5.21 8.15 -2.95
C GLU A 61 -6.49 7.44 -3.42
N VAL A 62 -7.45 7.32 -2.51
CA VAL A 62 -8.70 6.58 -2.75
C VAL A 62 -9.88 7.47 -2.34
N ASP A 63 -10.74 7.75 -3.32
CA ASP A 63 -11.87 8.67 -3.13
C ASP A 63 -13.20 7.95 -2.94
N SER A 64 -13.30 6.74 -3.46
CA SER A 64 -14.50 5.92 -3.40
C SER A 64 -14.17 4.43 -3.51
N ARG A 65 -15.14 3.59 -3.20
CA ARG A 65 -15.03 2.14 -3.41
C ARG A 65 -14.83 1.79 -4.89
N ASP A 66 -15.46 2.51 -5.80
CA ASP A 66 -15.30 2.28 -7.24
C ASP A 66 -13.90 2.70 -7.70
N HIS A 67 -13.36 3.78 -7.14
CA HIS A 67 -11.98 4.21 -7.39
C HIS A 67 -10.99 3.10 -6.96
N LEU A 68 -11.21 2.51 -5.78
CA LEU A 68 -10.41 1.39 -5.27
C LEU A 68 -10.53 0.12 -6.14
N ASN A 69 -11.75 -0.26 -6.52
CA ASN A 69 -11.98 -1.42 -7.38
C ASN A 69 -11.32 -1.24 -8.75
N GLY A 70 -11.37 -0.02 -9.30
CA GLY A 70 -10.65 0.32 -10.53
C GLY A 70 -9.14 0.17 -10.38
N ALA A 71 -8.56 0.57 -9.24
CA ALA A 71 -7.13 0.41 -8.99
C ALA A 71 -6.73 -1.08 -8.99
N PHE A 72 -7.54 -1.94 -8.36
CA PHE A 72 -7.31 -3.39 -8.38
C PHE A 72 -7.46 -3.98 -9.78
N ALA A 73 -8.43 -3.52 -10.57
CA ALA A 73 -8.56 -3.94 -11.96
C ALA A 73 -7.34 -3.51 -12.79
N ALA A 74 -6.83 -2.29 -12.59
CA ALA A 74 -5.62 -1.82 -13.26
C ALA A 74 -4.38 -2.67 -12.93
N LEU A 75 -4.23 -3.09 -11.68
CA LEU A 75 -3.15 -4.00 -11.26
C LEU A 75 -3.31 -5.38 -11.90
N ALA A 76 -4.53 -5.93 -11.90
CA ALA A 76 -4.81 -7.23 -12.51
C ALA A 76 -4.56 -7.22 -14.03
N GLU A 77 -4.96 -6.16 -14.74
CA GLU A 77 -4.72 -5.98 -16.18
C GLU A 77 -3.22 -5.94 -16.52
N GLN A 78 -2.39 -5.39 -15.63
CA GLN A 78 -0.93 -5.35 -15.76
C GLN A 78 -0.24 -6.59 -15.17
N GLN A 79 -1.01 -7.61 -14.75
CA GLN A 79 -0.53 -8.84 -14.12
C GLN A 79 0.32 -8.58 -12.87
N VAL A 80 0.05 -7.47 -12.18
CA VAL A 80 0.70 -7.14 -10.91
C VAL A 80 -0.02 -7.90 -9.80
N ALA A 81 0.68 -8.86 -9.20
CA ALA A 81 0.17 -9.56 -8.04
C ALA A 81 0.08 -8.61 -6.84
N TYR A 82 -0.99 -8.73 -6.05
CA TYR A 82 -1.16 -7.94 -4.85
C TYR A 82 -1.87 -8.76 -3.75
N GLU A 83 -1.63 -8.38 -2.51
CA GLU A 83 -2.22 -8.95 -1.31
C GLU A 83 -2.72 -7.82 -0.41
N LEU A 84 -3.96 -7.90 0.06
CA LEU A 84 -4.46 -6.97 1.08
C LEU A 84 -4.07 -7.52 2.45
N ALA A 85 -3.28 -6.76 3.19
CA ALA A 85 -2.77 -7.20 4.49
C ALA A 85 -2.80 -6.06 5.51
N ASP A 86 -2.85 -6.44 6.78
CA ASP A 86 -2.56 -5.51 7.87
C ASP A 86 -1.04 -5.30 7.96
N LEU A 87 -0.60 -4.11 7.57
CA LEU A 87 0.80 -3.79 7.48
C LEU A 87 1.47 -3.64 8.85
N ILE A 88 0.71 -3.35 9.91
CA ILE A 88 1.25 -3.26 11.26
C ILE A 88 1.69 -4.65 11.73
N SER A 89 0.89 -5.67 11.45
CA SER A 89 1.24 -7.07 11.71
C SER A 89 2.50 -7.52 10.93
N CYS A 90 2.72 -7.00 9.72
CA CYS A 90 3.93 -7.30 8.93
C CYS A 90 5.21 -6.63 9.47
N VAL A 91 5.11 -5.50 10.18
CA VAL A 91 6.26 -4.80 10.76
C VAL A 91 6.70 -5.45 12.08
N TYR A 92 5.77 -5.97 12.88
CA TYR A 92 6.07 -6.54 14.20
C TYR A 92 6.50 -8.03 14.19
N GLN A 93 6.41 -8.72 13.05
CA GLN A 93 6.85 -10.12 12.91
C GLN A 93 8.29 -10.28 12.37
N GLY A 94 9.07 -9.20 12.30
CA GLY A 94 10.48 -9.20 11.94
C GLY A 94 11.43 -9.23 13.14
#